data_AF-A0A3S3SSQ7-F1
#
_entry.id   AF-A0A3S3SSQ7-F1
#
_cell.length_a   1.000
_cell.length_b   1.000
_cell.length_c   1.000
_cell.angle_alpha   90.00
_cell.angle_beta   90.00
_cell.angle_gamma   90.00
#
_symmetry.space_group_name_H-M   'P 1'
#
loop_
_entity.id
_entity.type
_entity.pdbx_description
1 polymer ?
#
loop_
_entity_poly.entity_id
_entity_poly.type
_entity_poly.pdbx_seq_one_letter_code
_entity_poly.pdbx_strand_id
1 'polypeptide(L)'
;MKVESIILVTADWEKAGQYAMKVCDAVSKAQNVPLEVKKEDYDFLIAHGVKDEFGGIDIPQIFLKLEDGTVKYIMSRIPDKSDGMPDIEKGIQLLTEAIKAQ
;
A
#
# COMPACT_ATOMS: atom_id res chain seq x y z
N MET A 1 2.21 -15.87 -9.57
CA MET A 1 3.30 -15.01 -10.05
C MET A 1 3.95 -14.36 -8.86
N LYS A 2 5.28 -14.31 -8.82
CA LYS A 2 5.99 -13.82 -7.65
C LYS A 2 5.92 -12.29 -7.57
N VAL A 3 5.81 -11.78 -6.34
CA VAL A 3 5.86 -10.34 -6.04
C VAL A 3 7.30 -9.87 -6.14
N GLU A 4 7.53 -8.83 -6.94
CA GLU A 4 8.81 -8.14 -7.10
C GLU A 4 9.02 -7.11 -5.99
N SER A 5 8.01 -6.27 -5.70
CA SER A 5 8.09 -5.24 -4.66
C SER A 5 6.71 -4.82 -4.13
N ILE A 6 6.71 -4.28 -2.92
CA ILE A 6 5.60 -3.50 -2.36
C ILE A 6 5.87 -2.04 -2.72
N ILE A 7 4.87 -1.33 -3.24
CA ILE A 7 4.96 0.10 -3.53
C ILE A 7 4.01 0.84 -2.58
N LEU A 8 4.53 1.83 -1.87
CA LEU A 8 3.74 2.77 -1.07
C LEU A 8 3.85 4.16 -1.70
N VAL A 9 2.74 4.70 -2.18
CA VAL A 9 2.64 6.11 -2.53
C VAL A 9 2.05 6.88 -1.36
N THR A 10 2.75 7.91 -0.88
CA THR A 10 2.37 8.65 0.34
C THR A 10 2.96 10.06 0.32
N ALA A 11 2.67 10.88 1.34
CA ALA A 11 3.26 12.20 1.54
C ALA A 11 3.73 12.37 2.99
N ASP A 12 4.66 13.30 3.23
CA ASP A 12 5.18 13.56 4.58
C ASP A 12 4.17 14.27 5.49
N TRP A 13 3.25 15.04 4.90
CA TRP A 13 2.21 15.77 5.62
C TRP A 13 1.01 14.89 6.00
N GLU A 14 0.90 13.69 5.44
CA GLU A 14 -0.25 12.81 5.57
C GLU A 14 -0.03 11.82 6.72
N LYS A 15 -0.86 11.91 7.76
CA LYS A 15 -0.70 11.14 9.00
C LYS A 15 -0.98 9.65 8.79
N ALA A 16 -1.94 9.30 7.95
CA ALA A 16 -2.27 7.91 7.63
C ALA A 16 -1.12 7.18 6.94
N GLY A 17 -0.25 7.90 6.24
CA GLY A 17 0.95 7.45 5.59
C GLY A 17 1.94 6.84 6.56
N GLN A 18 1.96 7.32 7.82
CA GLN A 18 2.77 6.72 8.87
C GLN A 18 2.30 5.31 9.24
N TYR A 19 0.99 5.07 9.23
CA TYR A 19 0.43 3.74 9.48
C TYR A 19 0.65 2.80 8.28
N ALA A 20 0.43 3.31 7.06
CA ALA A 20 0.73 2.57 5.84
C ALA A 20 2.21 2.17 5.74
N MET A 21 3.13 3.08 6.10
CA MET A 21 4.56 2.80 6.16
C MET A 21 4.88 1.71 7.17
N LYS A 22 4.30 1.75 8.37
CA LYS A 22 4.49 0.70 9.40
C LYS A 22 4.05 -0.67 8.91
N VAL A 23 2.89 -0.76 8.26
CA VAL A 23 2.37 -2.00 7.67
C VAL A 23 3.31 -2.52 6.58
N CYS A 24 3.69 -1.66 5.63
CA CYS A 24 4.54 -2.05 4.50
C CYS A 24 5.94 -2.48 4.95
N ASP A 25 6.57 -1.74 5.87
CA ASP A 25 7.91 -2.06 6.39
C ASP A 25 7.91 -3.40 7.13
N ALA A 26 6.89 -3.67 7.95
CA ALA A 26 6.76 -4.94 8.67
C ALA A 26 6.61 -6.12 7.70
N VAL A 27 5.75 -6.00 6.68
CA VAL A 27 5.54 -7.07 5.71
C VAL A 27 6.76 -7.26 4.81
N SER A 28 7.38 -6.15 4.37
CA SER A 28 8.62 -6.17 3.57
C SER A 28 9.70 -7.01 4.25
N LYS A 29 9.98 -6.73 5.53
CA LYS A 29 10.97 -7.47 6.33
C LYS A 29 10.57 -8.93 6.54
N ALA A 30 9.31 -9.19 6.85
CA ALA A 30 8.83 -10.54 7.14
C ALA A 30 8.80 -11.46 5.91
N GLN A 31 8.52 -10.91 4.72
CA GLN A 31 8.40 -11.67 3.47
C GLN A 31 9.66 -11.56 2.59
N ASN A 32 10.67 -10.79 3.01
CA ASN A 32 11.85 -10.47 2.20
C ASN A 32 11.49 -9.92 0.82
N VAL A 33 10.49 -9.02 0.79
CA VAL A 33 10.03 -8.32 -0.43
C VAL A 33 10.44 -6.86 -0.33
N PRO A 34 11.13 -6.29 -1.33
CA PRO A 34 11.50 -4.87 -1.36
C PRO A 34 10.31 -3.93 -1.14
N LEU A 35 10.54 -2.84 -0.42
CA LEU A 35 9.58 -1.73 -0.26
C LEU A 35 10.08 -0.50 -1.03
N GLU A 36 9.29 -0.04 -1.99
CA GLU A 36 9.48 1.20 -2.73
C GLU A 36 8.56 2.28 -2.17
N VAL A 37 9.12 3.38 -1.67
CA VAL A 37 8.34 4.52 -1.18
C VAL A 37 8.40 5.65 -2.20
N LYS A 38 7.23 6.03 -2.71
CA LYS A 38 7.04 7.12 -3.67
C LYS A 38 6.35 8.29 -2.98
N LYS A 39 7.04 9.42 -2.89
CA LYS A 39 6.50 10.64 -2.28
C LYS A 39 5.78 11.46 -3.32
N GLU A 40 4.47 11.66 -3.13
CA GLU A 40 3.63 12.52 -3.99
C GLU A 40 3.76 12.23 -5.50
N ASP A 41 3.98 10.97 -5.85
CA ASP A 41 4.13 10.51 -7.25
C ASP A 41 2.74 10.39 -7.89
N TYR A 42 2.18 11.55 -8.25
CA TYR A 42 0.85 11.65 -8.86
C TYR A 42 0.81 11.03 -10.27
N ASP A 43 1.92 11.03 -11.01
CA ASP A 43 1.98 10.35 -12.31
C ASP A 43 1.75 8.84 -12.15
N PHE A 44 2.40 8.22 -11.16
CA PHE A 44 2.16 6.82 -10.82
C PHE A 44 0.70 6.57 -10.41
N LEU A 45 0.12 7.45 -9.58
CA LEU A 45 -1.27 7.31 -9.14
C LEU A 45 -2.28 7.53 -10.28
N ILE A 46 -2.00 8.41 -11.23
CA ILE A 46 -2.85 8.59 -12.41
C ILE A 46 -2.86 7.33 -13.27
N ALA A 47 -1.71 6.65 -13.37
CA ALA A 47 -1.55 5.43 -14.17
C ALA A 47 -2.07 4.16 -13.48
N HIS A 48 -1.88 4.03 -12.16
CA HIS A 48 -2.11 2.78 -11.42
C HIS A 48 -3.02 2.92 -10.19
N GLY A 49 -3.22 4.13 -9.71
CA GLY A 49 -3.99 4.41 -8.50
C GLY A 49 -5.49 4.25 -8.70
N VAL A 50 -6.18 4.06 -7.57
CA VAL A 50 -7.65 4.08 -7.53
C VAL A 50 -8.11 5.52 -7.37
N LYS A 51 -9.05 5.91 -8.22
CA LYS A 51 -9.75 7.21 -8.16
C LYS A 51 -11.08 7.04 -7.46
N ASP A 52 -11.50 8.05 -6.72
CA ASP A 52 -12.85 8.13 -6.19
C ASP A 52 -13.89 8.42 -7.31
N GLU A 53 -15.17 8.48 -6.93
CA GLU A 53 -16.29 8.75 -7.84
C GLU A 53 -16.24 10.12 -8.52
N PHE A 54 -15.46 11.06 -7.98
CA PHE A 54 -15.24 12.41 -8.52
C PHE A 54 -13.92 12.53 -9.29
N GLY A 55 -13.14 11.44 -9.40
CA GLY A 55 -11.84 11.42 -10.05
C GLY A 55 -10.68 11.89 -9.16
N GLY A 56 -10.93 12.11 -7.86
CA GLY A 56 -9.91 12.42 -6.86
C GLY A 56 -9.01 11.23 -6.60
N ILE A 57 -7.74 11.51 -6.34
CA ILE A 57 -6.73 10.52 -5.98
C ILE A 57 -6.28 10.82 -4.56
N ASP A 58 -6.68 9.95 -3.65
CA ASP A 58 -6.21 10.02 -2.26
C ASP A 58 -4.92 9.24 -2.08
N ILE A 59 -4.11 9.74 -1.15
CA ILE A 59 -2.93 9.06 -0.61
C ILE A 59 -3.15 8.83 0.89
N PRO A 60 -2.59 7.76 1.48
CA PRO A 60 -1.63 6.83 0.89
C PRO A 60 -2.29 5.75 0.04
N GLN A 61 -1.56 5.14 -0.89
CA GLN A 61 -1.99 3.91 -1.58
C GLN A 61 -0.87 2.87 -1.59
N ILE A 62 -1.24 1.62 -1.33
CA ILE A 62 -0.34 0.46 -1.28
C ILE A 62 -0.61 -0.42 -2.51
N PHE A 63 0.46 -0.83 -3.18
CA PHE A 63 0.42 -1.68 -4.36
C PHE A 63 1.41 -2.84 -4.24
N LEU A 64 1.19 -3.87 -5.05
CA LEU A 64 2.19 -4.90 -5.35
C LEU A 64 2.62 -4.77 -6.81
N LYS A 65 3.93 -4.81 -7.04
CA LYS A 65 4.52 -5.00 -8.37
C LYS A 65 4.88 -6.47 -8.52
N LEU A 66 4.42 -7.10 -9.60
CA LEU A 66 4.75 -8.49 -9.94
C LEU A 66 5.96 -8.54 -10.89
N GLU A 67 6.64 -9.67 -10.95
CA GLU A 67 7.84 -9.86 -11.81
C GLU A 67 7.58 -9.66 -13.31
N ASP A 68 6.32 -9.69 -13.76
CA ASP A 68 5.93 -9.39 -15.15
C ASP A 68 5.68 -7.88 -15.42
N GLY A 69 5.89 -7.04 -14.40
CA GLY A 69 5.63 -5.60 -14.46
C GLY A 69 4.20 -5.19 -14.10
N THR A 70 3.30 -6.13 -13.81
CA THR A 70 1.92 -5.82 -13.39
C THR A 70 1.92 -5.11 -12.04
N VAL A 71 1.20 -4.00 -11.95
CA VAL A 71 0.95 -3.27 -10.70
C VAL A 71 -0.47 -3.52 -10.23
N LYS A 72 -0.64 -3.99 -9.00
CA LYS A 72 -1.94 -4.27 -8.38
C LYS A 72 -2.16 -3.38 -7.17
N TYR A 73 -3.25 -2.63 -7.18
CA TYR A 73 -3.73 -1.91 -6.00
C TYR A 73 -4.15 -2.89 -4.91
N ILE A 74 -3.75 -2.62 -3.67
CA ILE A 74 -4.10 -3.42 -2.49
C ILE A 74 -5.04 -2.67 -1.57
N MET A 75 -4.65 -1.48 -1.11
CA MET A 75 -5.47 -0.67 -0.19
C MET A 75 -4.98 0.79 -0.14
N SER A 76 -5.91 1.72 0.12
CA SER A 76 -5.63 3.16 0.32
C SER A 76 -5.81 3.61 1.78
N ARG A 77 -6.34 2.75 2.63
CA ARG A 77 -6.54 3.02 4.05
C ARG A 77 -6.28 1.77 4.86
N ILE A 78 -5.56 1.91 5.97
CA ILE A 78 -5.41 0.84 6.94
C ILE A 78 -6.76 0.61 7.61
N PRO A 79 -7.24 -0.64 7.75
CA PRO A 79 -8.50 -0.92 8.43
C PRO A 79 -8.53 -0.30 9.81
N ASP A 80 -9.71 0.13 10.27
CA ASP A 80 -9.85 0.65 11.63
C ASP A 80 -10.18 -0.48 12.61
N LYS A 81 -9.71 -0.34 13.85
CA LYS A 81 -10.15 -1.13 15.01
C LYS A 81 -11.53 -0.68 15.47
N SER A 82 -12.14 -1.44 16.37
CA SER A 82 -13.44 -1.12 16.97
C SER A 82 -13.48 0.23 17.71
N ASP A 83 -12.33 0.78 18.10
CA ASP A 83 -12.19 2.09 18.75
C ASP A 83 -11.93 3.24 17.75
N GLY A 84 -11.91 2.95 16.45
CA GLY A 84 -11.65 3.91 15.38
C GLY A 84 -10.17 4.22 15.14
N MET A 85 -9.24 3.57 15.84
CA MET A 85 -7.80 3.69 15.59
C MET A 85 -7.34 2.73 14.48
N PRO A 86 -6.29 3.05 13.71
CA PRO A 86 -5.79 2.14 12.68
C PRO A 86 -5.34 0.78 13.22
N ASP A 87 -5.83 -0.28 12.60
CA ASP A 87 -5.49 -1.66 12.86
C ASP A 87 -4.28 -2.10 12.02
N ILE A 88 -3.10 -1.84 12.56
CA ILE A 88 -1.83 -2.21 11.94
C ILE A 88 -1.71 -3.73 11.75
N GLU A 89 -2.19 -4.52 12.71
CA GLU A 89 -2.10 -5.98 12.64
C GLU A 89 -2.98 -6.51 11.51
N LYS A 90 -4.20 -5.97 11.38
CA LYS A 90 -5.08 -6.29 10.26
C LYS A 90 -4.50 -5.85 8.92
N GLY A 91 -3.90 -4.66 8.85
CA GLY A 91 -3.19 -4.20 7.66
C GLY A 91 -2.07 -5.14 7.22
N ILE A 92 -1.24 -5.58 8.18
CA ILE A 92 -0.16 -6.57 7.94
C ILE A 92 -0.74 -7.88 7.43
N GLN A 93 -1.81 -8.37 8.06
CA GLN A 93 -2.48 -9.60 7.64
C GLN A 93 -2.95 -9.50 6.18
N LEU A 94 -3.70 -8.45 5.84
CA LEU A 94 -4.28 -8.28 4.50
C LEU A 94 -3.19 -8.16 3.42
N LEU A 95 -2.14 -7.37 3.68
CA LEU A 95 -1.04 -7.23 2.72
C LEU A 95 -0.25 -8.55 2.57
N THR A 96 -0.06 -9.30 3.66
CA THR A 96 0.58 -10.63 3.61
C THR A 96 -0.26 -11.63 2.83
N GLU A 97 -1.58 -11.65 3.04
CA GLU A 97 -2.52 -12.48 2.29
C GLU A 97 -2.52 -12.12 0.81
N ALA A 98 -2.48 -10.81 0.49
CA ALA A 98 -2.37 -10.34 -0.88
C ALA A 98 -1.09 -10.84 -1.57
N ILE A 99 0.06 -10.82 -0.89
CA ILE A 99 1.32 -11.37 -1.42
C ILE A 99 1.22 -12.88 -1.67
N LYS A 100 0.65 -13.64 -0.72
CA LYS A 100 0.48 -15.09 -0.84
C LYS A 100 -0.48 -15.51 -1.95
N ALA A 101 -1.43 -14.65 -2.29
CA ALA A 101 -2.40 -14.91 -3.34
C ALA A 101 -1.85 -14.68 -4.77
N GLN A 102 -0.61 -14.20 -4.92
CA GLN A 102 -0.04 -13.91 -6.23
C GLN A 102 0.49 -15.13 -6.95
#